data_AF-A0A9D0M6Y4-F1
#
_entry.id   AF-A0A9D0M6Y4-F1
#
_cell.length_a   1.000
_cell.length_b   1.000
_cell.length_c   1.000
_cell.angle_alpha   90.00
_cell.angle_beta   90.00
_cell.angle_gamma   90.00
#
_symmetry.space_group_name_H-M   'P 1'
#
loop_
_entity.id
_entity.type
_entity.pdbx_description
1 polymer ?
#
loop_
_entity_poly.entity_id
_entity_poly.type
_entity_poly.pdbx_seq_one_letter_code
_entity_poly.pdbx_strand_id
1 'polypeptide(L)'
;MHKLTDFVTKKPGLVIALTLVITVALGIFIKNVWFDNDVKHLVPEENRDNIFNNEIESTFGSQSMIFVELFRDSEEGIFNYDTLKRIERISHIFEGFEYVDEVNSIAVSDNIVGDDAGMNVGPVWE
;
A
#
# COMPACT_ATOMS: atom_id res chain seq x y z
N MET A 1 -11.44 -4.82 -52.72
CA MET A 1 -12.36 -5.26 -51.66
C MET A 1 -12.96 -6.66 -51.92
N HIS A 2 -13.38 -7.00 -53.15
CA HIS A 2 -13.99 -8.30 -53.46
C HIS A 2 -13.15 -9.55 -53.10
N LYS A 3 -11.83 -9.53 -53.35
CA LYS A 3 -10.95 -10.69 -53.11
C LYS A 3 -10.82 -11.09 -51.63
N LEU A 4 -10.91 -10.13 -50.71
CA LEU A 4 -10.80 -10.38 -49.28
C LEU A 4 -12.10 -10.99 -48.73
N THR A 5 -13.23 -10.44 -49.17
CA THR A 5 -14.56 -10.94 -48.83
C THR A 5 -14.74 -12.37 -49.34
N ASP A 6 -14.38 -12.64 -50.60
CA ASP A 6 -14.43 -13.98 -51.20
C ASP A 6 -13.56 -15.01 -50.48
N PHE A 7 -12.39 -14.59 -49.98
CA PHE A 7 -11.49 -15.46 -49.23
C PHE A 7 -12.09 -15.87 -47.86
N VAL A 8 -12.70 -14.90 -47.17
CA VAL A 8 -13.33 -15.11 -45.86
C VAL A 8 -14.56 -16.01 -45.97
N THR A 9 -15.40 -15.85 -46.99
CA THR A 9 -16.57 -16.72 -47.21
C THR A 9 -16.24 -18.10 -47.77
N LYS A 10 -15.15 -18.26 -48.54
CA LYS A 10 -14.76 -19.57 -49.11
C LYS A 10 -14.08 -20.50 -48.11
N LYS A 11 -13.44 -19.98 -47.05
CA LYS A 11 -12.72 -20.80 -46.05
C LYS A 11 -12.98 -20.33 -44.61
N PRO A 12 -14.22 -20.33 -44.13
CA PRO A 12 -14.58 -19.80 -42.81
C PRO A 12 -13.85 -20.50 -41.65
N GLY A 13 -13.67 -21.83 -41.72
CA GLY A 13 -12.96 -22.58 -40.68
C GLY A 13 -11.48 -22.17 -40.53
N LEU A 14 -10.81 -21.83 -41.64
CA LEU A 14 -9.41 -21.36 -41.61
C LEU A 14 -9.32 -19.97 -40.99
N VAL A 15 -10.27 -19.08 -41.31
CA VAL A 15 -10.34 -17.74 -40.73
C VAL A 15 -10.59 -17.82 -39.23
N ILE A 16 -11.54 -18.64 -38.78
CA ILE A 16 -11.83 -18.84 -37.35
C ILE A 16 -10.61 -19.40 -36.62
N ALA A 17 -9.97 -20.44 -37.18
CA ALA A 17 -8.77 -21.01 -36.58
C ALA A 17 -7.64 -19.99 -36.47
N LEU A 18 -7.41 -19.19 -37.52
CA LEU A 18 -6.40 -18.15 -37.52
C LEU A 18 -6.70 -17.06 -36.48
N THR A 19 -7.94 -16.59 -36.41
CA THR A 19 -8.36 -15.61 -35.40
C THR A 19 -8.17 -16.17 -33.99
N LEU A 20 -8.55 -17.42 -33.75
CA LEU A 20 -8.42 -18.06 -32.45
C LEU A 20 -6.94 -18.23 -32.05
N VAL A 21 -6.07 -18.60 -32.98
CA VAL A 21 -4.61 -18.65 -32.76
C VAL A 21 -4.08 -17.26 -32.40
N ILE A 22 -4.49 -16.20 -33.12
CA ILE A 22 -4.07 -14.83 -32.82
C ILE A 22 -4.57 -14.39 -31.44
N THR A 23 -5.83 -14.68 -31.10
CA THR A 23 -6.42 -14.36 -29.80
C THR A 23 -5.68 -15.07 -28.67
N VAL A 24 -5.39 -16.37 -28.80
CA VAL A 24 -4.63 -17.13 -27.80
C VAL A 24 -3.20 -16.61 -27.69
N ALA A 25 -2.53 -16.33 -28.81
CA ALA A 25 -1.18 -15.77 -28.82
C ALA A 25 -1.12 -14.42 -28.07
N LEU A 26 -2.06 -13.51 -28.32
CA LEU A 26 -2.18 -12.25 -27.58
C LEU A 26 -2.56 -12.48 -26.11
N GLY A 27 -3.45 -13.43 -25.84
CA GLY A 27 -3.89 -13.79 -24.49
C GLY A 27 -2.78 -14.34 -23.59
N ILE A 28 -1.76 -15.00 -24.15
CA ILE A 28 -0.59 -15.47 -23.39
C ILE A 28 0.15 -14.29 -22.73
N PHE A 29 0.17 -13.12 -23.36
CA PHE A 29 0.82 -11.92 -22.81
C PHE A 29 0.07 -11.30 -21.63
N ILE A 30 -1.21 -11.66 -21.39
CA ILE A 30 -1.97 -11.18 -20.23
C ILE A 30 -1.29 -11.58 -18.92
N LYS A 31 -0.59 -12.72 -18.89
CA LYS A 31 0.18 -13.15 -17.70
C LYS A 31 1.30 -12.20 -17.31
N ASN A 32 1.76 -11.34 -18.23
CA ASN A 32 2.84 -10.39 -18.00
C ASN A 32 2.33 -8.98 -17.68
N VAL A 33 1.01 -8.79 -17.56
CA VAL A 33 0.44 -7.50 -17.17
C VAL A 33 0.74 -7.27 -15.69
N TRP A 34 1.50 -6.22 -15.40
CA TRP A 34 1.75 -5.74 -14.04
C TRP A 34 0.87 -4.52 -13.78
N PHE A 35 0.16 -4.52 -12.66
CA PHE A 35 -0.70 -3.41 -12.26
C PHE A 35 0.06 -2.54 -11.26
N ASP A 36 0.29 -1.29 -11.66
CA ASP A 36 0.68 -0.24 -10.74
C ASP A 36 -0.56 0.38 -10.11
N ASN A 37 -0.69 0.29 -8.78
CA ASN A 37 -1.79 0.89 -8.03
C ASN A 37 -1.32 2.07 -7.18
N ASP A 38 -0.08 2.53 -7.35
CA ASP A 38 0.38 3.73 -6.67
C ASP A 38 -0.21 4.96 -7.34
N VAL A 39 -1.07 5.66 -6.61
CA VAL A 39 -1.72 6.90 -7.07
C VAL A 39 -0.66 7.97 -7.40
N LYS A 40 0.53 7.94 -6.78
CA LYS A 40 1.63 8.86 -7.07
C LYS A 40 2.08 8.76 -8.53
N HIS A 41 2.11 7.56 -9.10
CA HIS A 41 2.52 7.33 -10.49
C HIS A 41 1.46 7.75 -11.52
N LEU A 42 0.27 8.16 -11.09
CA LEU A 42 -0.72 8.78 -11.98
C LEU A 42 -0.38 10.25 -12.30
N VAL A 43 0.49 10.88 -11.51
CA VAL A 43 0.95 12.25 -11.72
C VAL A 43 2.26 12.21 -12.54
N PRO A 44 2.43 13.06 -13.58
CA PRO A 44 3.65 13.09 -14.38
C PRO A 44 4.91 13.33 -13.55
N GLU A 45 6.01 12.66 -13.90
CA GLU A 45 7.29 12.77 -13.16
C GLU A 45 7.87 14.20 -13.19
N GLU A 46 7.64 14.95 -14.27
CA GLU A 46 8.12 16.33 -14.43
C GLU A 46 7.26 17.35 -13.66
N ASN A 47 6.20 16.91 -12.98
CA ASN A 47 5.41 17.79 -12.14
C ASN A 47 6.26 18.29 -10.96
N ARG A 48 6.28 19.61 -10.76
CA ARG A 48 6.99 20.27 -9.66
C ARG A 48 6.65 19.67 -8.29
N ASP A 49 5.38 19.32 -8.07
CA ASP A 49 4.92 18.76 -6.80
C ASP A 49 5.48 17.36 -6.57
N ASN A 50 5.61 16.53 -7.62
CA ASN A 50 6.24 15.22 -7.53
C ASN A 50 7.74 15.35 -7.21
N ILE A 51 8.45 16.25 -7.88
CA ILE A 51 9.88 16.50 -7.62
C ILE A 51 10.10 16.94 -6.17
N PHE A 52 9.29 17.89 -5.69
CA PHE A 52 9.39 18.37 -4.32
C PHE A 52 9.07 17.26 -3.30
N ASN A 53 8.01 16.49 -3.52
CA ASN A 53 7.68 15.37 -2.63
C ASN A 53 8.78 14.31 -2.60
N ASN A 54 9.38 13.98 -3.74
CA ASN A 54 10.52 13.05 -3.81
C ASN A 54 11.74 13.59 -3.05
N GLU A 55 12.01 14.91 -3.11
CA GLU A 55 13.09 15.54 -2.35
C GLU A 55 12.84 15.45 -0.83
N ILE A 56 11.60 15.71 -0.39
CA ILE A 56 11.18 15.56 1.00
C ILE A 56 11.32 14.10 1.47
N GLU A 57 10.82 13.14 0.70
CA GLU A 57 10.94 11.70 1.03
C GLU A 57 12.39 11.24 1.09
N SER A 58 13.25 11.75 0.19
CA SER A 58 14.69 11.42 0.21
C SER A 58 15.43 11.99 1.43
N THR A 59 14.93 13.10 1.99
CA THR A 59 15.57 13.80 3.11
C THR A 59 15.05 13.31 4.46
N PHE A 60 13.74 13.08 4.58
CA PHE A 60 13.07 12.78 5.83
C PHE A 60 12.52 11.35 5.92
N GLY A 61 12.66 10.55 4.85
CA GLY A 61 12.10 9.19 4.78
C GLY A 61 10.69 9.16 4.19
N SER A 62 10.21 7.94 3.92
CA SER A 62 8.85 7.71 3.42
C SER A 62 7.82 8.10 4.48
N GLN A 63 6.83 8.91 4.09
CA GLN A 63 5.72 9.30 4.98
C GLN A 63 4.53 8.33 4.89
N SER A 64 4.75 7.13 4.36
CA SER A 64 3.69 6.12 4.21
C SER A 64 3.31 5.54 5.58
N MET A 65 2.23 6.03 6.15
CA MET A 65 1.70 5.58 7.43
C MET A 65 0.46 4.71 7.24
N ILE A 66 0.38 3.61 7.99
CA ILE A 66 -0.83 2.79 8.09
C ILE A 66 -1.50 3.10 9.43
N PHE A 67 -2.74 3.57 9.38
CA PHE A 67 -3.55 3.77 10.57
C PHE A 67 -4.33 2.50 10.91
N VAL A 68 -4.15 2.00 12.12
CA VAL A 68 -4.92 0.88 12.67
C VAL A 68 -5.79 1.40 13.80
N GLU A 69 -7.10 1.47 13.56
CA GLU A 69 -8.07 1.99 14.51
C GLU A 69 -8.81 0.86 15.22
N LEU A 70 -8.94 0.97 16.55
CA LEU A 70 -9.70 0.03 17.36
C LEU A 70 -10.98 0.71 17.87
N PHE A 71 -12.12 0.18 17.45
CA PHE A 71 -13.43 0.64 17.91
C PHE A 71 -13.95 -0.30 18.99
N ARG A 72 -14.45 0.27 20.10
CA ARG A 72 -15.12 -0.47 21.16
C ARG A 72 -16.38 0.26 21.59
N ASP A 73 -17.50 -0.44 21.50
CA ASP A 73 -18.82 0.04 21.91
C ASP A 73 -19.10 -0.43 23.34
N SER A 74 -18.50 0.27 24.32
CA SER A 74 -18.74 0.03 25.75
C SER A 74 -18.64 1.34 26.53
N GLU A 75 -19.36 1.47 27.64
CA GLU A 75 -19.36 2.69 28.48
C GLU A 75 -17.96 3.07 28.98
N GLU A 76 -17.10 2.07 29.26
CA GLU A 76 -15.70 2.28 29.69
C GLU A 76 -14.75 2.68 28.55
N GLY A 77 -15.20 2.63 27.29
CA GLY A 77 -14.39 2.93 26.12
C GLY A 77 -13.18 2.00 25.96
N ILE A 78 -12.07 2.56 25.45
CA ILE A 78 -10.82 1.82 25.16
C ILE A 78 -9.88 1.70 26.36
N PHE A 79 -10.10 2.46 27.44
CA PHE A 79 -9.21 2.55 28.61
C PHE A 79 -9.51 1.47 29.65
N ASN A 80 -9.53 0.21 29.23
CA ASN A 80 -9.64 -0.95 30.12
C ASN A 80 -8.47 -1.91 29.88
N TYR A 81 -8.17 -2.73 30.89
CA TYR A 81 -7.03 -3.64 30.89
C TYR A 81 -6.97 -4.52 29.64
N ASP A 82 -8.10 -5.13 29.27
CA ASP A 82 -8.14 -6.08 28.15
C ASP A 82 -7.86 -5.39 26.81
N THR A 83 -8.41 -4.20 26.60
CA THR A 83 -8.17 -3.42 25.38
C THR A 83 -6.71 -2.95 25.31
N LEU A 84 -6.17 -2.36 26.38
CA LEU A 84 -4.80 -1.83 26.38
C LEU A 84 -3.77 -2.94 26.18
N LYS A 85 -3.95 -4.10 26.83
CA LYS A 85 -3.10 -5.27 26.64
C LYS A 85 -3.17 -5.84 25.22
N ARG A 86 -4.32 -5.68 24.55
CA ARG A 86 -4.47 -6.05 23.15
C ARG A 86 -3.71 -5.10 22.23
N ILE A 87 -3.76 -3.80 22.51
CA ILE A 87 -3.00 -2.78 21.77
C ILE A 87 -1.50 -3.08 21.91
N GLU A 88 -0.99 -3.22 23.14
CA GLU A 88 0.41 -3.60 23.43
C GLU A 88 0.87 -4.83 22.62
N ARG A 89 0.09 -5.92 22.69
CA ARG A 89 0.42 -7.14 21.96
C ARG A 89 0.45 -6.95 20.45
N ILE A 90 -0.51 -6.20 19.89
CA ILE A 90 -0.56 -5.95 18.44
C ILE A 90 0.63 -5.07 18.03
N SER A 91 0.96 -4.04 18.80
CA SER A 91 2.09 -3.16 18.54
C SER A 91 3.40 -3.94 18.44
N HIS A 92 3.69 -4.82 19.40
CA HIS A 92 4.89 -5.66 19.35
C HIS A 92 4.90 -6.69 18.21
N ILE A 93 3.73 -7.15 17.76
CA ILE A 93 3.66 -8.02 16.57
C ILE A 93 4.06 -7.22 15.33
N PHE A 94 3.61 -5.98 15.20
CA PHE A 94 3.94 -5.12 14.07
C PHE A 94 5.42 -4.71 14.06
N GLU A 95 6.02 -4.44 15.22
CA GLU A 95 7.47 -4.19 15.35
C GLU A 95 8.32 -5.37 14.85
N GLY A 96 7.77 -6.59 14.87
CA GLY A 96 8.45 -7.79 14.39
C GLY A 96 8.47 -7.94 12.87
N PHE A 97 7.79 -7.07 12.11
CA PHE A 97 7.76 -7.15 10.65
C PHE A 97 8.91 -6.37 10.03
N GLU A 98 9.70 -7.03 9.18
CA GLU A 98 10.88 -6.46 8.51
C GLU A 98 10.58 -5.19 7.69
N TYR A 99 9.34 -5.04 7.21
CA TYR A 99 8.90 -3.91 6.40
C TYR A 99 8.24 -2.77 7.19
N VAL A 100 8.21 -2.87 8.53
CA VAL A 100 7.68 -1.83 9.42
C VAL A 100 8.88 -1.14 10.06
N ASP A 101 9.03 0.16 9.78
CA ASP A 101 10.14 0.96 10.33
C ASP A 101 9.87 1.35 11.79
N GLU A 102 8.66 1.82 12.08
CA GLU A 102 8.27 2.28 13.42
C GLU A 102 6.79 1.99 13.68
N VAL A 103 6.48 1.61 14.93
CA VAL A 103 5.10 1.45 15.42
C VAL A 103 4.82 2.51 16.47
N ASN A 104 3.84 3.37 16.20
CA ASN A 104 3.38 4.38 17.15
C ASN A 104 2.04 3.97 17.76
N SER A 105 2.00 3.83 19.07
CA SER A 105 0.77 3.50 19.81
C SER A 105 0.86 3.93 21.27
N ILE A 106 -0.30 4.02 21.94
CA ILE A 106 -0.40 4.28 23.38
C ILE A 106 0.35 3.23 24.23
N ALA A 107 0.80 2.11 23.66
CA ALA A 107 1.48 1.05 24.40
C ALA A 107 2.99 0.91 24.11
N VAL A 108 3.54 1.64 23.13
CA VAL A 108 4.99 1.58 22.83
C VAL A 108 5.64 2.95 22.59
N SER A 109 4.85 4.02 22.42
CA SER A 109 5.40 5.35 22.18
C SER A 109 6.08 5.92 23.43
N ASP A 110 7.14 6.69 23.20
CA ASP A 110 7.86 7.42 24.23
C ASP A 110 7.13 8.71 24.62
N ASN A 111 7.25 9.06 25.90
CA ASN A 111 6.84 10.33 26.47
C ASN A 111 8.09 11.14 26.81
N ILE A 112 8.20 12.30 26.18
CA ILE A 112 9.34 13.20 26.33
C ILE A 112 8.88 14.42 27.12
N VAL A 113 9.37 14.56 28.36
CA VAL A 113 9.04 15.67 29.26
C VAL A 113 10.32 16.43 29.61
N GLY A 114 10.28 17.75 29.47
CA GLY A 114 11.38 18.62 29.91
C GLY A 114 11.30 18.92 31.41
N ASP A 115 12.42 18.83 32.10
CA ASP A 115 12.58 19.22 33.51
C ASP A 115 13.73 20.22 33.70
N ASP A 116 13.91 20.71 34.93
CA ASP A 116 14.96 21.68 35.26
C ASP A 116 16.39 21.16 35.02
N ALA A 117 16.57 19.84 34.91
CA ALA A 117 17.86 19.17 34.69
C ALA A 117 18.09 18.78 33.22
N GLY A 118 17.05 18.80 32.38
CA GLY A 118 17.12 18.45 30.97
C GLY A 118 15.85 17.80 30.44
N MET A 119 16.01 16.62 29.83
CA MET A 119 14.95 15.89 29.14
C MET A 119 14.81 14.50 29.76
N ASN A 120 13.61 14.18 30.22
CA ASN A 120 13.24 12.86 30.71
C ASN A 120 12.46 12.13 29.61
N VAL A 121 12.91 10.91 29.29
CA VAL A 121 12.31 10.03 28.29
C VAL A 121 11.88 8.76 28.99
N GLY A 122 10.59 8.51 29.02
CA GLY A 122 9.98 7.32 29.61
C GLY A 122 8.74 6.92 28.84
N PRO A 123 8.09 5.80 29.17
CA PRO A 123 6.85 5.41 28.52
C PRO A 123 5.70 6.37 28.85
N VAL A 124 4.67 6.40 28.00
CA VAL A 124 3.48 7.28 28.16
C VAL A 124 2.65 6.98 29.42
N TRP A 125 2.78 5.80 30.01
CA TRP A 125 2.02 5.35 31.18
C TRP A 125 2.77 5.46 32.51
N GLU A 126 3.99 6.00 32.51
CA GLU A 126 4.71 6.46 33.72
C GLU A 126 4.43 7.94 34.01
#